data_AF-A0A947ITW8-F1
#
_entry.id   AF-A0A947ITW8-F1
#
_cell.length_a   1.000
_cell.length_b   1.000
_cell.length_c   1.000
_cell.angle_alpha   90.00
_cell.angle_beta   90.00
_cell.angle_gamma   90.00
#
_symmetry.space_group_name_H-M   'P 1'
#
loop_
_entity.id
_entity.type
_entity.pdbx_description
1 polymer ?
#
loop_
_entity_poly.entity_id
_entity_poly.type
_entity_poly.pdbx_seq_one_letter_code
_entity_poly.pdbx_strand_id
1 'polypeptide(L)' 'MILKIFQDDAPVLHKKSEPIKEITSEIIELAENMKATMYAAPGVGLAAPQVGKN' A
#
# COMPACT_ATOMS: atom_id res chain seq x y z
N MET A 1 -3.86 3.51 10.73
CA MET A 1 -4.08 2.09 11.10
C MET A 1 -3.05 1.20 10.40
N ILE A 2 -2.78 0.01 10.94
CA ILE A 2 -1.91 -0.99 10.28
C ILE A 2 -2.74 -1.79 9.26
N LEU A 3 -2.23 -1.89 8.04
CA LEU A 3 -2.89 -2.56 6.91
C LEU A 3 -2.40 -4.00 6.78
N LYS A 4 -3.24 -4.88 6.23
CA LYS A 4 -2.83 -6.25 5.87
C LYS A 4 -1.84 -6.18 4.72
N ILE A 5 -0.70 -6.84 4.86
CA ILE A 5 0.27 -7.04 3.78
C ILE A 5 -0.07 -8.36 3.05
N PHE A 6 -0.27 -8.29 1.74
CA PHE A 6 -0.38 -9.44 0.86
C PHE A 6 1.03 -9.93 0.48
N GLN A 7 1.22 -11.25 0.47
CA GLN A 7 2.48 -11.93 0.19
C GLN A 7 2.26 -13.01 -0.88
N ASP A 8 3.37 -13.61 -1.34
CA ASP A 8 3.40 -14.72 -2.29
C ASP A 8 2.66 -14.40 -3.60
N ASP A 9 1.80 -15.31 -4.06
CA ASP A 9 1.14 -15.22 -5.37
C ASP A 9 -0.26 -14.58 -5.29
N ALA A 10 -0.45 -13.64 -4.34
CA ALA A 10 -1.73 -12.97 -4.18
C ALA A 10 -2.09 -12.20 -5.47
N PRO A 11 -3.29 -12.44 -6.08
CA PRO A 11 -3.64 -11.88 -7.38
C PRO A 11 -3.51 -10.35 -7.49
N VAL A 12 -3.70 -9.64 -6.37
CA VAL A 12 -3.60 -8.19 -6.30
C VAL A 12 -2.17 -7.66 -6.54
N LEU A 13 -1.14 -8.48 -6.30
CA LEU A 13 0.26 -8.13 -6.54
C LEU A 13 0.63 -8.14 -8.04
N HIS A 14 -0.19 -8.79 -8.87
CA HIS A 14 -0.03 -8.84 -10.32
C HIS A 14 -0.86 -7.77 -11.04
N LYS A 15 -1.71 -7.05 -10.32
CA LYS A 15 -2.51 -5.96 -10.88
C LYS A 15 -1.61 -4.73 -11.09
N LYS A 16 -1.72 -4.10 -12.26
CA LYS A 16 -1.06 -2.83 -12.54
C LYS A 16 -1.81 -1.70 -11.83
N SER A 17 -1.08 -0.88 -11.08
CA SER A 17 -1.65 0.30 -10.43
C SER A 17 -1.93 1.41 -11.44
N GLU A 18 -2.98 2.19 -11.18
CA GLU A 18 -3.33 3.37 -11.95
C GLU A 18 -2.53 4.59 -11.48
N PRO A 19 -2.19 5.53 -12.38
CA PRO A 19 -1.55 6.78 -11.98
C PRO A 19 -2.47 7.61 -11.08
N ILE A 20 -1.93 8.09 -9.96
CA ILE A 20 -2.61 9.08 -9.13
C ILE A 20 -2.63 10.41 -9.89
N LYS A 21 -3.83 10.90 -10.21
CA LYS A 21 -4.03 12.18 -10.93
C LYS A 21 -4.02 13.40 -10.00
N GLU A 22 -4.44 13.21 -8.76
CA GLU A 22 -4.54 14.26 -7.74
C GLU A 22 -4.25 13.67 -6.35
N ILE A 23 -3.54 14.42 -5.52
CA ILE A 23 -3.25 14.03 -4.14
C ILE A 23 -4.39 14.53 -3.26
N THR A 24 -5.36 13.67 -2.99
CA THR A 24 -6.48 13.94 -2.09
C THR A 24 -6.12 13.62 -0.64
N SER A 25 -6.98 14.00 0.31
CA SER A 25 -6.85 13.60 1.72
C SER A 25 -6.82 12.08 1.89
N GLU A 26 -7.56 11.33 1.09
CA GLU A 26 -7.59 9.86 1.11
C GLU A 26 -6.24 9.25 0.69
N ILE A 27 -5.56 9.86 -0.29
CA ILE A 27 -4.22 9.43 -0.71
C ILE A 27 -3.19 9.70 0.38
N ILE A 28 -3.30 10.85 1.05
CA ILE A 28 -2.43 11.19 2.19
C ILE A 28 -2.64 10.20 3.33
N GLU A 29 -3.91 9.91 3.68
CA GLU A 29 -4.24 8.94 4.71
C GLU A 29 -3.73 7.54 4.37
N LEU A 30 -3.88 7.11 3.12
CA LEU A 30 -3.33 5.84 2.65
C LEU A 30 -1.81 5.79 2.79
N ALA A 31 -1.10 6.86 2.42
CA ALA A 31 0.35 6.92 2.55
C ALA A 31 0.81 6.84 4.01
N GLU A 32 0.15 7.55 4.93
CA GLU A 32 0.43 7.47 6.36
C GLU A 32 0.18 6.07 6.93
N ASN A 33 -0.93 5.43 6.54
CA ASN A 33 -1.24 4.05 6.92
C ASN A 33 -0.20 3.06 6.37
N MET A 34 0.25 3.24 5.13
CA MET A 34 1.30 2.42 4.51
C MET A 34 2.65 2.61 5.21
N LYS A 35 3.02 3.83 5.57
CA LYS A 35 4.25 4.12 6.32
C LYS A 35 4.23 3.46 7.70
N ALA A 36 3.12 3.59 8.43
CA ALA A 36 2.95 2.91 9.72
C ALA A 36 3.04 1.38 9.59
N THR A 37 2.41 0.82 8.54
CA THR A 37 2.45 -0.61 8.23
C THR A 37 3.87 -1.08 7.89
N MET A 38 4.61 -0.29 7.11
CA MET A 38 5.99 -0.57 6.71
C MET A 38 6.97 -0.56 7.89
N TYR A 39 6.72 0.22 8.95
CA TYR A 39 7.53 0.19 10.17
C TYR A 39 7.10 -0.90 11.15
N ALA A 40 5.81 -1.24 11.17
CA ALA A 40 5.29 -2.32 12.00
C ALA A 40 5.71 -3.70 11.50
N ALA A 41 5.75 -3.89 10.18
CA ALA A 41 6.58 -4.94 9.57
C ALA A 41 8.03 -4.46 9.60
N PRO A 42 9.05 -5.29 9.83
CA PRO A 42 10.45 -4.85 9.78
C PRO A 42 10.94 -4.65 8.33
N GLY A 43 10.23 -3.82 7.55
CA GLY A 43 10.44 -3.59 6.12
C GLY A 43 11.14 -2.26 5.80
N VAL A 44 11.69 -2.16 4.59
CA VAL A 44 12.38 -0.95 4.08
C VAL A 44 11.50 -0.15 3.11
N GLY A 45 10.50 -0.80 2.51
CA GLY A 45 9.57 -0.18 1.56
C GLY A 45 8.26 -0.95 1.49
N LEU A 46 7.19 -0.25 1.09
CA LEU A 46 5.86 -0.83 0.91
C LEU A 46 5.16 -0.14 -0.27
N ALA A 47 4.65 -0.93 -1.22
CA ALA A 47 3.89 -0.45 -2.37
C ALA A 47 2.38 -0.66 -2.18
N ALA A 48 1.56 0.19 -2.81
CA ALA A 48 0.10 0.16 -2.64
C ALA A 48 -0.56 -1.21 -2.97
N PRO A 49 -0.12 -1.95 -4.00
CA PRO A 49 -0.68 -3.28 -4.28
C PRO A 49 -0.52 -4.26 -3.13
N GLN A 50 0.57 -4.14 -2.35
CA GLN A 50 0.84 -4.99 -1.19
C GLN A 50 -0.16 -4.79 -0.05
N VAL A 51 -0.93 -3.69 -0.06
CA VAL A 51 -2.03 -3.45 0.88
C VAL A 51 -3.40 -3.50 0.19
N GLY A 52 -3.46 -4.08 -1.01
CA GLY A 52 -4.69 -4.27 -1.76
C GLY A 52 -5.20 -3.03 -2.50
N LYS A 53 -4.36 -2.02 -2.74
CA LYS A 53 -4.71 -0.76 -3.42
C LYS A 53 -3.96 -0.67 -4.77
N ASN A 54 -4.65 -0.28 -5.84
CA ASN A 54 -4.10 -0.17 -7.19
C ASN A 54 -4.65 1.06 -7.87
#